data_AF-A0A2M7HD36-F1
#
_entry.id   AF-A0A2M7HD36-F1
#
_cell.length_a   1.000
_cell.length_b   1.000
_cell.length_c   1.000
_cell.angle_alpha   90.00
_cell.angle_beta   90.00
_cell.angle_gamma   90.00
#
_symmetry.space_group_name_H-M   'P 1'
#
loop_
_entity.id
_entity.type
_entity.pdbx_description
1 polymer ?
#
loop_
_entity_poly.entity_id
_entity_poly.type
_entity_poly.pdbx_seq_one_letter_code
_entity_poly.pdbx_strand_id
1 'polypeptide(L)'
;MNRLFCGLLLLCAILSAADSASADGAKRMIQGIESYRQSYILLDSYNDHYNFNSIYGPNNKYLYQEVKYQISFQGVITDFGDSPYELGGSYTQQSYWQVFNSALSAPFRETNYAPEIFVRWQDKDAPLFDKDTFYRVGFEHQSNGQSQPLSRSWNRFTAR
;
A
#
# COMPACT_ATOMS: atom_id res chain seq x y z
N MET A 1 38.02 -29.16 -25.85
CA MET A 1 37.05 -29.13 -24.74
C MET A 1 37.53 -28.06 -23.77
N ASN A 2 36.81 -26.94 -23.56
CA ASN A 2 36.99 -25.99 -22.41
C ASN A 2 36.23 -24.64 -22.57
N ARG A 3 35.27 -24.49 -23.49
CA ARG A 3 34.45 -23.26 -23.59
C ARG A 3 33.11 -23.29 -22.83
N LEU A 4 32.74 -24.45 -22.26
CA LEU A 4 31.47 -24.63 -21.53
C LEU A 4 31.57 -24.35 -20.02
N PHE A 5 32.77 -24.36 -19.44
CA PHE A 5 32.95 -24.17 -17.99
C PHE A 5 32.86 -22.71 -17.53
N CYS A 6 33.21 -21.75 -18.40
CA CYS A 6 33.16 -20.32 -18.06
C CYS A 6 31.73 -19.75 -18.06
N GLY A 7 30.85 -20.26 -18.94
CA GLY A 7 29.46 -19.78 -19.03
C GLY A 7 28.58 -20.19 -17.85
N LEU A 8 28.82 -21.37 -17.28
CA LEU A 8 28.02 -21.89 -16.16
C LEU A 8 28.36 -21.18 -14.84
N LEU A 9 29.62 -20.80 -14.64
CA LEU A 9 30.07 -20.00 -13.49
C LEU A 9 29.53 -18.57 -13.55
N LEU A 10 29.46 -17.96 -14.74
CA LEU A 10 28.88 -16.64 -14.92
C LEU A 10 27.37 -16.63 -14.65
N LEU A 11 26.66 -17.68 -15.09
CA LEU A 11 25.22 -17.82 -14.87
C LEU A 11 24.89 -18.06 -13.39
N CYS A 12 25.67 -18.89 -12.68
CA CYS A 12 25.53 -19.04 -11.23
C CYS A 12 25.87 -17.77 -10.45
N ALA A 13 26.84 -16.97 -10.90
CA ALA A 13 27.16 -15.68 -10.28
C ALA A 13 26.02 -14.64 -10.46
N ILE A 14 25.38 -14.62 -11.63
CA ILE A 14 24.24 -13.73 -11.90
C ILE A 14 23.00 -14.18 -11.10
N LEU A 15 22.75 -15.50 -11.00
CA LEU A 15 21.63 -16.04 -10.23
C LEU A 15 21.81 -15.82 -8.72
N SER A 16 23.03 -15.99 -8.20
CA SER A 16 23.35 -15.73 -6.78
C SER A 16 23.41 -14.24 -6.44
N ALA A 17 23.80 -13.37 -7.37
CA ALA A 17 23.70 -11.92 -7.21
C ALA A 17 22.23 -11.44 -7.19
N ALA A 18 21.35 -12.04 -8.00
CA ALA A 18 19.92 -11.76 -7.97
C ALA A 18 19.27 -12.23 -6.66
N ASP A 19 19.66 -13.39 -6.14
CA ASP A 19 19.17 -13.90 -4.84
C ASP A 19 19.68 -13.07 -3.65
N SER A 20 20.94 -12.61 -3.68
CA SER A 20 21.49 -11.75 -2.62
C SER A 20 20.91 -10.34 -2.66
N ALA A 21 20.72 -9.74 -3.84
CA ALA A 21 20.02 -8.46 -4.00
C ALA A 21 18.54 -8.55 -3.57
N SER A 22 17.87 -9.67 -3.87
CA SER A 22 16.50 -9.97 -3.43
C SER A 22 16.43 -10.16 -1.91
N ALA A 23 17.38 -10.88 -1.31
CA ALA A 23 17.44 -11.11 0.13
C ALA A 23 17.79 -9.83 0.92
N ASP A 24 18.72 -9.01 0.43
CA ASP A 24 19.05 -7.72 1.03
C ASP A 24 17.89 -6.71 0.86
N GLY A 25 17.20 -6.72 -0.28
CA GLY A 25 15.96 -5.97 -0.50
C GLY A 25 14.83 -6.39 0.44
N ALA A 26 14.61 -7.71 0.62
CA ALA A 26 13.61 -8.25 1.55
C ALA A 26 13.95 -7.95 3.02
N LYS A 27 15.24 -8.02 3.39
CA LYS A 27 15.73 -7.69 4.74
C LYS A 27 15.58 -6.20 5.05
N ARG A 28 15.85 -5.32 4.08
CA ARG A 28 15.56 -3.88 4.17
C ARG A 28 14.07 -3.59 4.21
N MET A 29 13.25 -4.34 3.47
CA MET A 29 11.80 -4.18 3.49
C MET A 29 11.20 -4.51 4.87
N ILE A 30 11.65 -5.59 5.54
CA ILE A 30 11.13 -6.00 6.85
C ILE A 30 11.65 -5.09 7.99
N GLN A 31 12.89 -4.60 7.91
CA GLN A 31 13.42 -3.62 8.88
C GLN A 31 13.04 -2.15 8.57
N GLY A 32 12.54 -1.87 7.37
CA GLY A 32 12.24 -0.55 6.83
C GLY A 32 10.75 -0.31 6.53
N ILE A 33 9.85 -1.03 7.21
CA ILE A 33 8.42 -0.70 7.18
C ILE A 33 8.21 0.58 7.99
N GLU A 34 7.89 1.66 7.29
CA GLU A 34 7.60 2.97 7.86
C GLU A 34 6.11 3.27 7.78
N SER A 35 5.63 4.18 8.62
CA SER A 35 4.30 4.76 8.46
C SER A 35 4.23 5.54 7.14
N TYR A 36 3.13 5.42 6.41
CA TYR A 36 2.92 6.17 5.17
C TYR A 36 1.87 7.27 5.31
N ARG A 37 0.59 6.90 5.35
CA ARG A 37 -0.50 7.77 5.77
C ARG A 37 -0.81 7.52 7.24
N GLN A 38 -1.68 8.34 7.82
CA GLN A 38 -2.08 8.16 9.22
C GLN A 38 -2.71 6.77 9.41
N SER A 39 -2.15 5.98 10.33
CA SER A 39 -2.81 4.77 10.83
C SER A 39 -3.62 5.14 12.07
N TYR A 40 -4.89 4.75 12.12
CA TYR A 40 -5.81 5.13 13.19
C TYR A 40 -6.96 4.15 13.32
N ILE A 41 -7.61 4.16 14.49
CA ILE A 41 -8.90 3.51 14.74
C ILE A 41 -9.83 4.50 15.44
N LEU A 42 -11.03 4.67 14.88
CA LEU A 42 -12.13 5.42 15.45
C LEU A 42 -13.18 4.40 15.88
N LEU A 43 -13.33 4.25 17.20
CA LEU A 43 -14.23 3.24 17.77
C LEU A 43 -15.71 3.60 17.60
N ASP A 44 -16.03 4.87 17.44
CA ASP A 44 -17.38 5.38 17.24
C ASP A 44 -17.37 6.47 16.16
N SER A 45 -17.60 6.06 14.91
CA SER A 45 -17.79 6.95 13.78
C SER A 45 -19.26 6.96 13.41
N TYR A 46 -19.82 8.16 13.25
CA TYR A 46 -21.20 8.35 12.84
C TYR A 46 -21.30 8.71 11.35
N ASN A 47 -22.20 8.06 10.62
CA ASN A 47 -22.47 8.33 9.21
C ASN A 47 -23.96 8.19 8.93
N ASP A 48 -24.62 9.30 8.63
CA ASP A 48 -26.04 9.42 8.31
C ASP A 48 -26.36 9.41 6.80
N HIS A 49 -25.33 9.45 5.95
CA HIS A 49 -25.45 9.53 4.49
C HIS A 49 -24.96 8.26 3.81
N TYR A 50 -25.50 7.10 4.19
CA TYR A 50 -25.19 5.87 3.48
C TYR A 50 -25.76 5.89 2.07
N ASN A 51 -24.92 5.57 1.09
CA ASN A 51 -25.40 5.27 -0.26
C ASN A 51 -25.98 3.85 -0.26
N PHE A 52 -27.32 3.76 -0.21
CA PHE A 52 -28.08 2.52 0.03
C PHE A 52 -28.18 1.57 -1.17
N ASN A 53 -27.20 1.54 -2.06
CA ASN A 53 -27.04 0.38 -2.96
C ASN A 53 -26.54 -0.81 -2.14
N SER A 54 -27.42 -1.32 -1.29
CA SER A 54 -27.18 -2.41 -0.35
C SER A 54 -27.48 -3.73 -1.03
N ILE A 55 -26.53 -4.65 -1.00
CA ILE A 55 -26.71 -6.08 -1.30
C ILE A 55 -27.75 -6.76 -0.39
N TYR A 56 -28.14 -6.10 0.71
CA TYR A 56 -29.10 -6.62 1.70
C TYR A 56 -30.55 -6.18 1.46
N GLY A 57 -30.83 -5.52 0.33
CA GLY A 57 -32.19 -5.12 -0.08
C GLY A 57 -32.64 -3.75 0.44
N PRO A 58 -33.91 -3.37 0.19
CA PRO A 58 -34.43 -2.02 0.39
C PRO A 58 -34.65 -1.61 1.85
N ASN A 59 -34.57 -2.55 2.79
CA ASN A 59 -34.65 -2.24 4.22
C ASN A 59 -33.24 -1.96 4.72
N ASN A 60 -32.95 -0.69 5.00
CA ASN A 60 -31.67 -0.23 5.52
C ASN A 60 -31.34 -0.96 6.84
N LYS A 61 -30.53 -2.01 6.75
CA LYS A 61 -30.11 -2.80 7.90
C LYS A 61 -28.81 -2.30 8.53
N TYR A 62 -28.15 -1.30 7.95
CA TYR A 62 -26.93 -0.72 8.52
C TYR A 62 -27.27 0.30 9.60
N LEU A 63 -26.47 0.29 10.66
CA LEU A 63 -26.52 1.28 11.72
C LEU A 63 -25.67 2.48 11.32
N TYR A 64 -26.04 3.68 11.79
CA TYR A 64 -25.26 4.91 11.60
C TYR A 64 -23.90 4.90 12.31
N GLN A 65 -23.76 4.06 13.34
CA GLN A 65 -22.53 3.89 14.10
C GLN A 65 -21.71 2.75 13.52
N GLU A 66 -20.44 3.02 13.23
CA GLU A 66 -19.48 2.03 12.76
C GLU A 66 -18.08 2.32 13.30
N VAL A 67 -17.24 1.29 13.37
CA VAL A 67 -15.80 1.47 13.58
C VAL A 67 -15.18 1.82 12.24
N LYS A 68 -14.42 2.90 12.21
CA LYS A 68 -13.61 3.29 11.05
C LYS A 68 -12.14 3.15 11.40
N TYR A 69 -11.37 2.44 10.60
CA TYR A 69 -9.93 2.39 10.77
C TYR A 69 -9.18 2.50 9.46
N GLN A 70 -7.94 2.96 9.57
CA GLN A 70 -6.99 2.98 8.49
C GLN A 70 -5.67 2.37 8.98
N ILE A 71 -5.10 1.49 8.17
CA ILE A 71 -3.71 1.05 8.31
C ILE A 71 -2.95 1.51 7.08
N SER A 72 -1.75 2.03 7.28
CA SER A 72 -0.95 2.54 6.17
C SER A 72 0.53 2.46 6.46
N PHE A 73 1.26 1.82 5.55
CA PHE A 73 2.69 1.62 5.67
C PHE A 73 3.36 1.69 4.30
N GLN A 74 4.66 1.96 4.30
CA GLN A 74 5.52 1.96 3.13
C GLN A 74 6.85 1.27 3.44
N GLY A 75 7.59 0.94 2.39
CA GLY A 75 8.97 0.50 2.51
C GLY A 75 9.72 0.71 1.21
N VAL A 76 11.05 0.75 1.30
CA VAL A 76 11.94 0.74 0.14
C VAL A 76 12.12 -0.71 -0.32
N ILE A 77 11.94 -0.92 -1.61
CA ILE A 77 12.14 -2.22 -2.28
C ILE A 77 13.60 -2.33 -2.72
N THR A 78 14.09 -1.31 -3.41
CA THR A 78 15.48 -1.22 -3.89
C THR A 78 15.87 0.24 -4.09
N ASP A 79 17.17 0.51 -4.09
CA ASP A 79 17.74 1.75 -4.60
C ASP A 79 18.33 1.54 -6.00
N PHE A 80 18.73 2.64 -6.63
CA PHE A 80 19.37 2.65 -7.95
C PHE A 80 20.89 2.87 -7.83
N GLY A 81 21.54 2.24 -6.84
CA GLY A 81 22.99 2.35 -6.60
C GLY A 81 23.41 3.72 -6.11
N ASP A 82 24.34 4.39 -6.80
CA ASP A 82 24.85 5.72 -6.43
C ASP A 82 23.85 6.88 -6.69
N SER A 83 22.68 6.55 -7.23
CA SER A 83 21.63 7.51 -7.53
C SER A 83 20.86 7.93 -6.27
N PRO A 84 20.33 9.18 -6.19
CA PRO A 84 19.47 9.60 -5.08
C PRO A 84 18.06 9.00 -5.13
N TYR A 85 17.73 8.18 -6.14
CA TYR A 85 16.41 7.59 -6.31
C TYR A 85 16.28 6.25 -5.57
N GLU A 86 15.11 6.04 -4.97
CA GLU A 86 14.71 4.80 -4.32
C GLU A 86 13.37 4.33 -4.89
N LEU A 87 13.28 3.05 -5.27
CA LEU A 87 12.02 2.40 -5.60
C LEU A 87 11.37 1.88 -4.32
N GLY A 88 10.16 2.32 -4.06
CA GLY A 88 9.39 1.93 -2.88
C GLY A 88 7.98 1.46 -3.22
N GLY A 89 7.39 0.79 -2.24
CA GLY A 89 6.00 0.38 -2.25
C GLY A 89 5.30 0.90 -1.00
N SER A 90 4.01 1.16 -1.12
CA SER A 90 3.16 1.42 0.04
C SER A 90 1.82 0.75 -0.10
N TYR A 91 1.17 0.59 1.04
CA TYR A 91 -0.16 0.02 1.14
C TYR A 91 -0.96 0.83 2.14
N THR A 92 -2.12 1.30 1.71
CA THR A 92 -3.12 1.90 2.59
C THR A 92 -4.41 1.10 2.49
N GLN A 93 -4.99 0.77 3.64
CA GLN A 93 -6.31 0.16 3.71
C GLN A 93 -7.19 0.95 4.65
N GLN A 94 -8.40 1.31 4.20
CA GLN A 94 -9.41 1.95 5.03
C GLN A 94 -10.68 1.10 5.06
N SER A 95 -11.13 0.74 6.25
CA SER A 95 -12.28 -0.14 6.45
C SER A 95 -13.35 0.53 7.32
N TYR A 96 -14.60 0.20 6.99
CA TYR A 96 -15.81 0.62 7.71
C TYR A 96 -16.53 -0.62 8.20
N TRP A 97 -16.55 -0.80 9.52
CA TRP A 97 -16.99 -2.02 10.17
C TRP A 97 -18.21 -1.77 11.03
N GLN A 98 -19.31 -2.46 10.71
CA GLN A 98 -20.57 -2.39 11.44
C GLN A 98 -20.52 -3.23 12.73
N VAL A 99 -19.49 -3.01 13.57
CA VAL A 99 -19.22 -3.84 14.77
C VAL A 99 -20.41 -3.92 15.73
N PHE A 100 -21.21 -2.86 15.80
CA PHE A 100 -22.38 -2.78 16.67
C PHE A 100 -23.63 -3.48 16.10
N ASN A 101 -23.58 -3.89 14.83
CA ASN A 101 -24.71 -4.45 14.12
C ASN A 101 -24.77 -5.98 14.26
N SER A 102 -25.08 -6.43 15.47
CA SER A 102 -25.21 -7.86 15.79
C SER A 102 -26.32 -8.56 14.99
N ALA A 103 -27.38 -7.83 14.61
CA ALA A 103 -28.47 -8.35 13.78
C ALA A 103 -28.03 -8.78 12.37
N LEU A 104 -26.92 -8.24 11.87
CA LEU A 104 -26.28 -8.63 10.61
C LEU A 104 -24.96 -9.38 10.80
N SER A 105 -24.67 -9.84 12.02
CA SER A 105 -23.39 -10.48 12.36
C SER A 105 -22.17 -9.57 12.15
N ALA A 106 -22.31 -8.28 12.46
CA ALA A 106 -21.25 -7.28 12.44
C ALA A 106 -20.39 -7.27 11.15
N PRO A 107 -20.99 -7.04 9.97
CA PRO A 107 -20.28 -7.13 8.70
C PRO A 107 -19.36 -5.93 8.48
N PHE A 108 -18.28 -6.13 7.72
CA PHE A 108 -17.58 -5.01 7.09
C PHE A 108 -18.47 -4.45 5.98
N ARG A 109 -18.85 -3.17 6.11
CA ARG A 109 -19.67 -2.49 5.09
C ARG A 109 -18.85 -2.18 3.85
N GLU A 110 -17.60 -1.75 4.04
CA GLU A 110 -16.69 -1.42 2.94
C GLU A 110 -15.24 -1.53 3.39
N THR A 111 -14.36 -1.97 2.48
CA THR A 111 -12.91 -1.90 2.66
C THR A 111 -12.27 -1.43 1.38
N ASN A 112 -11.49 -0.34 1.46
CA ASN A 112 -10.75 0.20 0.33
C ASN A 112 -9.28 -0.17 0.46
N TYR A 113 -8.75 -0.81 -0.57
CA TYR A 113 -7.36 -1.20 -0.73
C TYR A 113 -6.67 -0.22 -1.68
N ALA A 114 -5.55 0.35 -1.26
CA ALA A 114 -4.80 1.32 -2.02
C ALA A 114 -3.28 1.01 -2.01
N PRO A 115 -2.84 -0.02 -2.75
CA PRO A 115 -1.42 -0.22 -3.03
C PRO A 115 -0.88 0.85 -3.98
N GLU A 116 0.34 1.30 -3.72
CA GLU A 116 1.06 2.28 -4.53
C GLU A 116 2.51 1.85 -4.71
N ILE A 117 3.01 1.97 -5.93
CA ILE A 117 4.43 1.86 -6.26
C ILE A 117 4.95 3.23 -6.63
N PHE A 118 6.13 3.58 -6.14
CA PHE A 118 6.66 4.93 -6.31
C PHE A 118 8.18 4.95 -6.40
N VAL A 119 8.71 6.01 -7.02
CA VAL A 119 10.10 6.43 -6.89
C VAL A 119 10.14 7.64 -5.98
N ARG A 120 10.98 7.61 -4.95
CA ARG A 120 11.23 8.75 -4.07
C ARG A 120 12.69 9.17 -4.11
N TRP A 121 12.96 10.44 -3.83
CA TRP A 121 14.31 10.97 -3.66
C TRP A 121 14.29 12.13 -2.67
N GLN A 122 15.47 12.46 -2.15
CA GLN A 122 15.69 13.65 -1.34
C GLN A 122 16.56 14.63 -2.13
N ASP A 123 16.26 15.92 -2.02
CA ASP A 123 17.16 16.96 -2.49
C ASP A 123 18.22 17.24 -1.40
N LYS A 124 19.47 16.84 -1.69
CA LYS A 124 20.58 16.97 -0.74
C LYS A 124 21.07 18.42 -0.59
N ASP A 125 20.75 19.28 -1.56
CA ASP A 125 21.13 20.69 -1.57
C ASP A 125 20.02 21.60 -1.04
N ALA A 126 18.92 21.02 -0.56
CA ALA A 126 17.79 21.75 -0.02
C ALA A 126 18.18 22.58 1.23
N PRO A 127 17.55 23.75 1.44
CA PRO A 127 17.72 24.54 2.66
C PRO A 127 17.53 23.69 3.91
N LEU A 128 18.14 24.08 5.04
CA LEU A 128 18.15 23.30 6.28
C LEU A 128 16.76 22.81 6.75
N PHE A 129 15.70 23.57 6.43
CA PHE A 129 14.32 23.24 6.78
C PHE A 129 13.65 22.18 5.87
N ASP A 130 14.26 21.85 4.72
CA ASP A 130 13.73 20.93 3.70
C ASP A 130 14.58 19.65 3.56
N LYS A 131 15.65 19.49 4.35
CA LYS A 131 16.56 18.34 4.23
C LYS A 131 15.94 16.98 4.52
N ASP A 132 14.82 16.95 5.25
CA ASP A 132 14.06 15.73 5.54
C ASP A 132 12.85 15.54 4.60
N THR A 133 12.73 16.38 3.57
CA THR A 133 11.63 16.30 2.60
C THR A 133 11.97 15.30 1.51
N PHE A 134 11.14 14.27 1.38
CA PHE A 134 11.17 13.36 0.23
C PHE A 134 10.19 13.83 -0.84
N TYR A 135 10.67 13.95 -2.06
CA TYR A 135 9.83 14.05 -3.24
C TYR A 135 9.46 12.66 -3.73
N ARG A 136 8.25 12.51 -4.26
CA ARG A 136 7.76 11.22 -4.74
C ARG A 136 6.93 11.37 -6.00
N VAL A 137 7.15 10.45 -6.94
CA VAL A 137 6.22 10.19 -8.05
C VAL A 137 5.85 8.73 -8.07
N GLY A 138 4.59 8.42 -8.34
CA GLY A 138 4.12 7.03 -8.24
C GLY A 138 2.83 6.74 -8.96
N PHE A 139 2.47 5.47 -8.94
CA PHE A 139 1.21 4.95 -9.46
C PHE A 139 0.46 4.25 -8.32
N GLU A 140 -0.78 4.64 -8.10
CA GLU A 140 -1.65 4.10 -7.06
C GLU A 140 -2.88 3.46 -7.69
N HIS A 141 -3.09 2.18 -7.38
CA HIS A 141 -4.34 1.50 -7.66
C HIS A 141 -5.21 1.57 -6.41
N GLN A 142 -6.48 1.92 -6.55
CA GLN A 142 -7.42 1.87 -5.44
C GLN A 142 -8.67 1.09 -5.85
N SER A 143 -9.06 0.12 -5.03
CA SER A 143 -10.28 -0.65 -5.24
C SER A 143 -10.93 -1.04 -3.91
N ASN A 144 -12.20 -1.44 -3.97
CA ASN A 144 -12.89 -1.96 -2.79
C ASN A 144 -12.95 -3.49 -2.71
N GLY A 145 -12.33 -4.20 -3.67
CA GLY A 145 -12.29 -5.67 -3.70
C GLY A 145 -13.65 -6.35 -3.91
N GLN A 146 -14.71 -5.60 -4.24
CA GLN A 146 -16.05 -6.15 -4.43
C GLN A 146 -16.35 -6.52 -5.88
N SER A 147 -17.30 -7.45 -6.07
CA SER A 147 -17.87 -7.78 -7.38
C SER A 147 -18.97 -6.79 -7.79
N GLN A 148 -19.39 -6.85 -9.07
CA GLN A 148 -20.51 -6.04 -9.56
C GLN A 148 -21.81 -6.38 -8.80
N PRO A 149 -22.68 -5.39 -8.51
CA PRO A 149 -22.64 -3.97 -8.92
C PRO A 149 -21.90 -3.03 -7.95
N LEU A 150 -21.35 -3.58 -6.86
CA LEU A 150 -20.73 -2.81 -5.79
C LEU A 150 -19.25 -2.51 -6.02
N SER A 151 -18.66 -3.15 -7.03
CA SER A 151 -17.29 -2.93 -7.44
C SER A 151 -17.00 -1.44 -7.68
N ARG A 152 -15.97 -0.93 -7.03
CA ARG A 152 -15.41 0.41 -7.25
C ARG A 152 -13.90 0.27 -7.39
N SER A 153 -13.34 0.82 -8.45
CA SER A 153 -11.90 0.84 -8.67
C SER A 153 -11.47 1.98 -9.58
N TRP A 154 -10.23 2.44 -9.41
CA TRP A 154 -9.59 3.42 -10.28
C TRP A 154 -8.07 3.40 -10.09
N ASN A 155 -7.35 4.07 -10.99
CA ASN A 155 -5.90 4.18 -10.99
C ASN A 155 -5.51 5.65 -11.11
N ARG A 156 -4.47 6.08 -10.40
CA ARG A 156 -3.94 7.45 -10.48
C ARG A 156 -2.42 7.47 -10.54
N PHE A 157 -1.90 8.44 -11.28
CA PHE A 157 -0.54 8.92 -11.08
C PHE A 157 -0.53 9.91 -9.93
N THR A 158 0.50 9.85 -9.10
CA THR A 158 0.66 10.68 -7.91
C THR A 158 2.00 11.40 -7.96
N ALA A 159 2.02 12.62 -7.44
CA ALA A 159 3.22 13.39 -7.16
C ALA A 159 3.02 14.05 -5.79
N ARG A 160 3.99 13.91 -4.88
CA ARG A 160 3.97 14.44 -3.52
C ARG A 160 5.32 15.00 -3.13
#